data_AF-A0A9D7ACA6-F1
#
_entry.id   AF-A0A9D7ACA6-F1
#
_cell.length_a   1.000
_cell.length_b   1.000
_cell.length_c   1.000
_cell.angle_alpha   90.00
_cell.angle_beta   90.00
_cell.angle_gamma   90.00
#
_symmetry.space_group_name_H-M   'P 1'
#
loop_
_entity.id
_entity.type
_entity.pdbx_description
1 polymer ?
#
loop_
_entity_poly.entity_id
_entity_poly.type
_entity_poly.pdbx_seq_one_letter_code
_entity_poly.pdbx_strand_id
1 'polypeptide(L)'
;MTQRFYLESLGCPKNDVDSDKIIGTLLLDGLVQTDDASLADLVVVNTCAFIEDARRESIDTVLELSSQRKDGARVVVTGCMAERYGSELAESLPEADHIAGFGVPITLTKKSLSLVSEKVPAFDLLNLPRPKSRAPWAYIKIAEGCDRNCGFCAIPSFRGPQRSRDVASILSEVDQLEAKEIVLVAQDLASYGKDRPDELGAGSIVGLVNSVANKVKRTRLLYLYPSDLSDALIDAICATGVPYFDLSLQHVSKSHLRRMRRWGDGERFLNRITDIRKREPDAAMRSNFIVGYPGETEEDHDQLLNFVNEAQLDWCGFFSFSPEEGTHALSLPDRVPESLMNERIAELREMQDTITARRRDDLIGRTLNVLIDEPGVARSHREAPEIDGVIHVSETLEVGTFADVEIADAMGPDLIAVGASPSSKELLDDAR
;
A
#
# COMPACT_ATOMS: atom_id res chain seq x y z
N MET A 1 -16.09 32.78 10.21
CA MET A 1 -15.42 31.78 11.07
C MET A 1 -14.67 30.86 10.14
N THR A 2 -13.40 30.59 10.41
CA THR A 2 -12.61 29.62 9.62
C THR A 2 -13.16 28.23 9.90
N GLN A 3 -13.62 27.54 8.86
CA GLN A 3 -14.17 26.19 9.00
C GLN A 3 -13.03 25.19 9.07
N ARG A 4 -13.13 24.22 9.98
CA ARG A 4 -12.10 23.20 10.19
C ARG A 4 -12.56 21.84 9.70
N PHE A 5 -11.60 21.01 9.26
CA PHE A 5 -11.86 19.61 8.97
C PHE A 5 -10.83 18.69 9.61
N TYR A 6 -11.31 17.51 10.01
CA TYR A 6 -10.50 16.36 10.43
C TYR A 6 -10.68 15.26 9.39
N LEU A 7 -9.60 14.58 9.02
CA LEU A 7 -9.66 13.43 8.12
C LEU A 7 -8.92 12.26 8.75
N GLU A 8 -9.62 11.13 8.84
CA GLU A 8 -9.06 9.84 9.23
C GLU A 8 -8.93 8.96 7.99
N SER A 9 -7.76 8.35 7.80
CA SER A 9 -7.46 7.48 6.66
C SER A 9 -7.27 6.05 7.15
N LEU A 10 -8.09 5.12 6.65
CA LEU A 10 -8.01 3.71 7.00
C LEU A 10 -7.68 2.85 5.78
N GLY A 11 -7.05 1.71 6.03
CA GLY A 11 -6.89 0.65 5.05
C GLY A 11 -5.49 0.53 4.48
N CYS A 12 -5.21 1.20 3.36
CA CYS A 12 -3.99 0.93 2.60
C CYS A 12 -3.39 2.18 1.95
N PRO A 13 -2.11 2.13 1.51
CA PRO A 13 -1.42 3.24 0.83
C PRO A 13 -2.18 3.91 -0.31
N LYS A 14 -3.07 3.17 -1.01
CA LYS A 14 -3.89 3.73 -2.08
C LYS A 14 -4.98 4.67 -1.54
N ASN A 15 -5.57 4.33 -0.38
CA ASN A 15 -6.51 5.19 0.33
C ASN A 15 -5.79 6.43 0.88
N ASP A 16 -4.54 6.32 1.34
CA ASP A 16 -3.80 7.49 1.84
C ASP A 16 -3.54 8.52 0.73
N VAL A 17 -3.22 8.05 -0.48
CA VAL A 17 -3.16 8.95 -1.65
C VAL A 17 -4.51 9.61 -1.91
N ASP A 18 -5.62 8.87 -1.82
CA ASP A 18 -6.97 9.45 -1.98
C ASP A 18 -7.29 10.48 -0.90
N SER A 19 -6.89 10.21 0.35
CA SER A 19 -7.02 11.12 1.49
C SER A 19 -6.25 12.43 1.27
N ASP A 20 -5.01 12.38 0.79
CA ASP A 20 -4.23 13.59 0.49
C ASP A 20 -4.88 14.45 -0.61
N LYS A 21 -5.51 13.82 -1.60
CA LYS A 21 -6.23 14.51 -2.69
C LYS A 21 -7.49 15.19 -2.18
N ILE A 22 -8.19 14.54 -1.25
CA ILE A 22 -9.32 15.13 -0.53
C ILE A 22 -8.85 16.31 0.32
N ILE A 23 -7.77 16.16 1.08
CA ILE A 23 -7.14 17.24 1.87
C ILE A 23 -6.82 18.43 0.96
N GLY A 24 -6.15 18.18 -0.18
CA GLY A 24 -5.82 19.23 -1.16
C GLY A 24 -7.05 19.99 -1.65
N THR A 25 -8.14 19.27 -1.94
CA THR A 25 -9.41 19.88 -2.36
C THR A 25 -10.03 20.72 -1.26
N LEU A 26 -10.10 20.22 -0.03
CA LEU A 26 -10.69 20.94 1.12
C LEU A 26 -9.88 22.19 1.50
N LEU A 27 -8.55 22.13 1.38
CA LEU A 27 -7.68 23.30 1.57
C LEU A 27 -7.92 24.37 0.50
N LEU A 28 -8.12 23.97 -0.76
CA LEU A 28 -8.46 24.90 -1.86
C LEU A 28 -9.84 25.55 -1.67
N ASP A 29 -10.78 24.83 -1.05
CA ASP A 29 -12.09 25.35 -0.66
C ASP A 29 -12.03 26.29 0.58
N GLY A 30 -10.85 26.49 1.16
CA GLY A 30 -10.59 27.44 2.24
C GLY A 30 -10.85 26.91 3.65
N LEU A 31 -11.01 25.58 3.81
CA LEU A 31 -11.05 24.95 5.12
C LEU A 31 -9.64 24.79 5.67
N VAL A 32 -9.53 24.62 6.99
CA VAL A 32 -8.25 24.39 7.69
C VAL A 32 -8.26 23.01 8.35
N GLN A 33 -7.21 22.23 8.11
CA GLN A 33 -7.06 20.92 8.74
C GLN A 33 -6.80 21.06 10.26
N THR A 34 -7.35 20.16 11.06
CA THR A 34 -7.08 20.00 12.49
C THR A 34 -6.71 18.54 12.76
N ASP A 35 -5.81 18.30 13.71
CA ASP A 35 -5.45 16.96 14.19
C ASP A 35 -6.34 16.54 15.40
N ASP A 36 -7.27 17.42 15.80
CA ASP A 36 -8.27 17.15 16.84
C ASP A 36 -9.68 17.15 16.22
N ALA A 37 -10.31 15.97 16.17
CA ALA A 37 -11.65 15.77 15.62
C ALA A 37 -12.74 16.57 16.37
N SER A 38 -12.54 16.87 17.65
CA SER A 38 -13.49 17.64 18.45
C SER A 38 -13.56 19.13 18.06
N LEU A 39 -12.56 19.61 17.32
CA LEU A 39 -12.51 20.99 16.80
C LEU A 39 -13.03 21.12 15.37
N ALA A 40 -13.32 20.01 14.70
CA ALA A 40 -13.69 19.98 13.30
C ALA A 40 -15.16 20.36 13.07
N ASP A 41 -15.44 21.09 11.99
CA ASP A 41 -16.80 21.30 11.48
C ASP A 41 -17.16 20.22 10.42
N LEU A 42 -16.15 19.54 9.87
CA LEU A 42 -16.25 18.40 8.97
C LEU A 42 -15.30 17.28 9.41
N VAL A 43 -15.82 16.10 9.68
CA VAL A 43 -15.06 14.88 9.90
C VAL A 43 -15.20 14.02 8.66
N VAL A 44 -14.08 13.66 8.03
CA VAL A 44 -14.04 12.75 6.88
C VAL A 44 -13.39 11.45 7.32
N VAL A 45 -14.02 10.31 7.05
CA VAL A 45 -13.44 8.99 7.32
C VAL A 45 -13.29 8.26 5.99
N ASN A 46 -12.05 8.06 5.53
CA ASN A 46 -11.74 7.31 4.31
C ASN A 46 -11.59 5.82 4.66
N THR A 47 -12.60 5.04 4.32
CA THR A 47 -12.79 3.67 4.82
C THR A 47 -12.24 2.59 3.90
N CYS A 48 -11.96 1.43 4.50
CA CYS A 48 -11.52 0.23 3.80
C CYS A 48 -12.67 -0.77 3.64
N ALA A 49 -12.63 -1.56 2.57
CA ALA A 49 -13.59 -2.65 2.33
C ALA A 49 -12.92 -3.92 1.82
N PHE A 50 -11.62 -4.07 2.13
CA PHE A 50 -10.82 -5.15 1.58
C PHE A 50 -11.14 -6.50 2.21
N ILE A 51 -11.25 -6.55 3.54
CA ILE A 51 -11.60 -7.74 4.34
C ILE A 51 -12.58 -7.37 5.45
N GLU A 52 -13.20 -8.37 6.07
CA GLU A 52 -14.18 -8.18 7.15
C GLU A 52 -13.62 -7.37 8.34
N ASP A 53 -12.42 -7.68 8.83
CA ASP A 53 -11.83 -6.96 9.96
C ASP A 53 -11.63 -5.48 9.67
N ALA A 54 -11.16 -5.14 8.47
CA ALA A 54 -10.99 -3.76 8.03
C ALA A 54 -12.32 -3.00 7.86
N ARG A 55 -13.41 -3.72 7.53
CA ARG A 55 -14.77 -3.14 7.50
C ARG A 55 -15.26 -2.85 8.92
N ARG A 56 -15.01 -3.76 9.86
CA ARG A 56 -15.37 -3.59 11.27
C ARG A 56 -14.64 -2.40 11.89
N GLU A 57 -13.32 -2.34 11.71
CA GLU A 57 -12.49 -1.20 12.10
C GLU A 57 -13.03 0.10 11.49
N SER A 58 -13.36 0.11 10.20
CA SER A 58 -13.93 1.29 9.55
C SER A 58 -15.24 1.77 10.19
N ILE A 59 -16.13 0.85 10.57
CA ILE A 59 -17.39 1.20 11.23
C ILE A 59 -17.13 1.73 12.65
N ASP A 60 -16.29 1.03 13.42
CA ASP A 60 -15.97 1.40 14.80
C ASP A 60 -15.35 2.81 14.87
N THR A 61 -14.41 3.13 13.97
CA THR A 61 -13.80 4.46 13.86
C THR A 61 -14.82 5.54 13.49
N VAL A 62 -15.76 5.26 12.58
CA VAL A 62 -16.83 6.22 12.25
C VAL A 62 -17.69 6.51 13.47
N LEU A 63 -18.08 5.48 14.24
CA LEU A 63 -18.87 5.64 15.45
C LEU A 63 -18.12 6.42 16.54
N GLU A 64 -16.83 6.11 16.73
CA GLU A 64 -15.97 6.82 17.68
C GLU A 64 -15.85 8.31 17.32
N LEU A 65 -15.43 8.63 16.09
CA LEU A 65 -15.25 10.03 15.66
C LEU A 65 -16.58 10.78 15.62
N SER A 66 -17.68 10.10 15.27
CA SER A 66 -19.03 10.63 15.37
C SER A 66 -19.33 11.05 16.81
N SER A 67 -18.96 10.26 17.82
CA SER A 67 -19.21 10.61 19.23
C SER A 67 -18.33 11.76 19.76
N GLN A 68 -17.15 11.96 19.18
CA GLN A 68 -16.17 12.97 19.61
C GLN A 68 -16.34 14.34 18.93
N ARG A 69 -17.07 14.40 17.81
CA ARG A 69 -17.18 15.61 17.01
C ARG A 69 -17.88 16.76 17.74
N LYS A 70 -17.58 17.98 17.32
CA LYS A 70 -18.29 19.19 17.74
C LYS A 70 -19.78 19.12 17.38
N ASP A 71 -20.65 19.66 18.24
CA ASP A 71 -22.07 19.80 17.94
C ASP A 71 -22.31 20.53 16.61
N GLY A 72 -23.08 19.88 15.72
CA GLY A 72 -23.37 20.39 14.37
C GLY A 72 -22.27 20.13 13.33
N ALA A 73 -21.16 19.48 13.69
CA ALA A 73 -20.18 18.99 12.74
C ALA A 73 -20.74 17.85 11.90
N ARG A 74 -20.32 17.80 10.63
CA ARG A 74 -20.76 16.77 9.68
C ARG A 74 -19.76 15.61 9.63
N VAL A 75 -20.26 14.38 9.58
CA VAL A 75 -19.45 13.18 9.33
C VAL A 75 -19.68 12.72 7.90
N VAL A 76 -18.61 12.60 7.12
CA VAL A 76 -18.64 12.09 5.75
C VAL A 76 -17.80 10.82 5.69
N VAL A 77 -18.43 9.73 5.27
CA VAL A 77 -17.73 8.46 5.03
C VAL A 77 -17.42 8.36 3.55
N THR A 78 -16.15 8.10 3.22
CA THR A 78 -15.69 7.89 1.85
C THR A 78 -14.83 6.63 1.73
N GLY A 79 -14.22 6.38 0.58
CA GLY A 79 -13.33 5.24 0.36
C GLY A 79 -13.99 3.99 -0.18
N CYS A 80 -13.32 2.85 -0.04
CA CYS A 80 -13.73 1.58 -0.63
C CYS A 80 -15.09 1.10 -0.10
N MET A 81 -15.37 1.32 1.19
CA MET A 81 -16.62 0.87 1.81
C MET A 81 -17.81 1.71 1.32
N ALA A 82 -17.61 3.03 1.23
CA ALA A 82 -18.60 3.95 0.67
C ALA A 82 -18.93 3.64 -0.80
N GLU A 83 -17.92 3.34 -1.61
CA GLU A 83 -18.11 2.97 -3.03
C GLU A 83 -18.88 1.64 -3.17
N ARG A 84 -18.51 0.63 -2.38
CA ARG A 84 -19.04 -0.73 -2.55
C ARG A 84 -20.39 -0.96 -1.87
N TYR A 85 -20.58 -0.42 -0.67
CA TYR A 85 -21.74 -0.67 0.19
C TYR A 85 -22.56 0.60 0.45
N GLY A 86 -22.45 1.62 -0.40
CA GLY A 86 -22.95 2.96 -0.10
C GLY A 86 -24.43 3.04 0.29
N SER A 87 -25.31 2.27 -0.36
CA SER A 87 -26.74 2.23 -0.03
C SER A 87 -27.00 1.57 1.33
N GLU A 88 -26.32 0.46 1.61
CA GLU A 88 -26.48 -0.27 2.87
C GLU A 88 -25.91 0.53 4.05
N LEU A 89 -24.76 1.17 3.87
CA LEU A 89 -24.16 2.06 4.87
C LEU A 89 -25.06 3.27 5.16
N ALA A 90 -25.67 3.87 4.14
CA ALA A 90 -26.58 4.99 4.33
C ALA A 90 -27.85 4.60 5.14
N GLU A 91 -28.27 3.35 5.06
CA GLU A 91 -29.41 2.82 5.84
C GLU A 91 -29.00 2.38 7.25
N SER A 92 -27.82 1.80 7.42
CA SER A 92 -27.37 1.14 8.66
C SER A 92 -26.48 2.00 9.56
N LEU A 93 -25.89 3.08 9.05
CA LEU A 93 -24.96 3.97 9.76
C LEU A 93 -25.48 5.42 9.79
N PRO A 94 -26.56 5.71 10.56
CA PRO A 94 -27.18 7.03 10.62
C PRO A 94 -26.28 8.14 11.20
N GLU A 95 -25.19 7.75 11.88
CA GLU A 95 -24.16 8.64 12.39
C GLU A 95 -23.39 9.38 11.27
N ALA A 96 -23.36 8.80 10.07
CA ALA A 96 -22.75 9.42 8.90
C ALA A 96 -23.75 10.35 8.19
N ASP A 97 -23.47 11.66 8.18
CA ASP A 97 -24.29 12.66 7.48
C ASP A 97 -24.25 12.50 5.95
N HIS A 98 -23.20 11.87 5.41
CA HIS A 98 -23.07 11.59 3.98
C HIS A 98 -22.15 10.41 3.70
N ILE A 99 -22.54 9.57 2.75
CA ILE A 99 -21.71 8.50 2.19
C ILE A 99 -21.27 8.93 0.77
N ALA A 100 -19.97 9.09 0.56
CA ALA A 100 -19.37 9.61 -0.67
C ALA A 100 -18.42 8.58 -1.31
N GLY A 101 -18.84 7.96 -2.42
CA GLY A 101 -17.95 7.12 -3.25
C GLY A 101 -16.84 7.92 -3.95
N PHE A 102 -15.98 7.27 -4.71
CA PHE A 102 -14.77 7.87 -5.30
C PHE A 102 -15.06 9.03 -6.25
N GLY A 103 -16.24 9.07 -6.86
CA GLY A 103 -16.67 10.13 -7.79
C GLY A 103 -17.50 11.24 -7.16
N VAL A 104 -17.70 11.23 -5.83
CA VAL A 104 -18.60 12.15 -5.12
C VAL A 104 -17.79 13.21 -4.38
N PRO A 105 -17.94 14.51 -4.72
CA PRO A 105 -17.25 15.59 -4.03
C PRO A 105 -17.62 15.67 -2.54
N ILE A 106 -16.62 15.84 -1.69
CA ILE A 106 -16.81 16.03 -0.25
C ILE A 106 -16.98 17.52 0.01
N THR A 107 -18.17 17.93 0.45
CA THR A 107 -18.47 19.34 0.69
C THR A 107 -19.20 19.58 2.01
N LEU A 108 -18.94 20.75 2.61
CA LEU A 108 -19.61 21.21 3.82
C LEU A 108 -21.08 21.60 3.60
N THR A 109 -21.49 21.95 2.38
CA THR A 109 -22.83 22.49 2.12
C THR A 109 -23.91 21.42 1.91
N LYS A 110 -25.12 21.69 2.43
CA LYS A 110 -26.33 20.86 2.33
C LYS A 110 -26.96 20.81 0.92
N LYS A 111 -26.20 21.07 -0.14
CA LYS A 111 -26.72 20.84 -1.49
C LYS A 111 -26.81 19.33 -1.68
N SER A 112 -27.98 18.78 -1.38
CA SER A 112 -28.54 17.71 -2.21
C SER A 112 -28.16 18.07 -3.64
N LEU A 113 -27.31 17.26 -4.28
CA LEU A 113 -27.16 17.27 -5.72
C LEU A 113 -28.52 16.81 -6.26
N SER A 114 -29.48 17.74 -6.23
CA SER A 114 -30.71 17.65 -7.00
C SER A 114 -30.24 17.51 -8.42
N LEU A 115 -30.63 16.41 -9.05
CA LEU A 115 -30.46 16.08 -10.46
C LEU A 115 -30.75 17.32 -11.33
N VAL A 116 -29.72 18.12 -11.61
CA VAL A 116 -29.72 19.11 -12.67
C VAL A 116 -28.68 18.66 -13.67
N SER A 117 -29.20 18.39 -14.86
CA SER A 117 -28.54 17.85 -16.04
C SER A 117 -27.45 18.79 -16.58
N GLU A 118 -26.30 18.81 -15.92
CA GLU A 118 -25.01 19.13 -16.52
C GLU A 118 -24.01 18.09 -16.02
N LYS A 119 -23.14 17.57 -16.91
CA LYS A 119 -22.10 16.62 -16.52
C LYS A 119 -21.23 17.28 -15.44
N VAL A 120 -21.52 17.00 -14.18
CA VAL A 120 -20.61 17.28 -13.06
C VAL A 120 -19.28 16.66 -13.50
N PRO A 121 -18.17 17.42 -13.55
CA PRO A 121 -16.86 16.85 -13.82
C PRO A 121 -16.69 15.69 -12.85
N ALA A 122 -16.42 14.49 -13.36
CA ALA A 122 -16.21 13.34 -12.49
C ALA A 122 -15.12 13.73 -11.49
N PHE A 123 -15.40 13.61 -10.19
CA PHE A 123 -14.40 13.82 -9.15
C PHE A 123 -13.37 12.70 -9.30
N ASP A 124 -12.33 12.96 -10.07
CA ASP A 124 -11.33 11.97 -10.43
C ASP A 124 -10.17 12.05 -9.45
N LEU A 125 -10.35 11.42 -8.29
CA LEU A 125 -9.33 11.31 -7.23
C LEU A 125 -7.94 10.95 -7.78
N LEU A 126 -7.90 10.19 -8.88
CA LEU A 126 -6.68 9.76 -9.54
C LEU A 126 -5.81 10.92 -10.05
N ASN A 127 -6.40 12.06 -10.42
CA ASN A 127 -5.69 13.18 -11.06
C ASN A 127 -5.83 14.53 -10.33
N LEU A 128 -6.45 14.56 -9.15
CA LEU A 128 -6.56 15.79 -8.36
C LEU A 128 -5.17 16.27 -7.87
N PRO A 129 -4.98 17.57 -7.59
CA PRO A 129 -3.80 18.05 -6.90
C PRO A 129 -3.83 17.66 -5.41
N ARG A 130 -2.67 17.61 -4.77
CA ARG A 130 -2.54 17.36 -3.33
C ARG A 130 -1.39 18.19 -2.74
N PRO A 131 -1.36 18.44 -1.42
CA PRO A 131 -0.27 19.21 -0.80
C PRO A 131 1.08 18.47 -0.89
N LYS A 132 2.15 19.18 -0.50
CA LYS A 132 3.48 18.58 -0.30
C LYS A 132 3.41 17.43 0.71
N SER A 133 4.34 16.49 0.61
CA SER A 133 4.40 15.42 1.59
C SER A 133 4.68 15.96 2.99
N ARG A 134 3.99 15.41 4.00
CA ARG A 134 4.27 15.70 5.42
C ARG A 134 5.44 14.86 5.95
N ALA A 135 5.79 13.79 5.24
CA ALA A 135 6.92 12.91 5.55
C ALA A 135 8.02 13.03 4.48
N PRO A 136 9.25 12.58 4.78
CA PRO A 136 10.34 12.50 3.80
C PRO A 136 10.10 11.57 2.60
N TRP A 137 9.00 10.84 2.61
CA TRP A 137 8.59 9.90 1.58
C TRP A 137 7.15 10.21 1.14
N ALA A 138 6.71 9.68 0.00
CA ALA A 138 5.32 9.82 -0.43
C ALA A 138 4.86 8.65 -1.32
N TYR A 139 3.64 8.15 -1.08
CA TYR A 139 2.97 7.23 -1.98
C TYR A 139 2.45 7.96 -3.22
N ILE A 140 2.61 7.39 -4.42
CA ILE A 140 1.97 7.89 -5.64
C ILE A 140 1.18 6.77 -6.28
N LYS A 141 -0.13 6.99 -6.42
CA LYS A 141 -1.01 6.10 -7.16
C LYS A 141 -0.84 6.33 -8.66
N ILE A 142 -0.29 5.34 -9.37
CA ILE A 142 -0.01 5.44 -10.82
C ILE A 142 -1.13 4.90 -11.70
N ALA A 143 -2.00 4.07 -11.13
CA ALA A 143 -3.17 3.53 -11.80
C ALA A 143 -4.28 3.21 -10.79
N GLU A 144 -5.51 3.11 -11.30
CA GLU A 144 -6.70 2.70 -10.56
C GLU A 144 -7.33 1.46 -11.20
N GLY A 145 -8.04 0.65 -10.42
CA GLY A 145 -8.70 -0.55 -10.93
C GLY A 145 -7.72 -1.69 -11.26
N CYS A 146 -8.24 -2.80 -11.77
CA CYS A 146 -7.42 -3.97 -12.09
C CYS A 146 -8.14 -4.91 -13.06
N ASP A 147 -7.45 -5.36 -14.12
CA ASP A 147 -8.01 -6.29 -15.12
C ASP A 147 -7.84 -7.77 -14.74
N ARG A 148 -7.27 -8.07 -13.56
CA ARG A 148 -7.08 -9.44 -13.09
C ARG A 148 -8.39 -10.04 -12.60
N ASN A 149 -8.63 -11.29 -12.98
CA ASN A 149 -9.80 -12.06 -12.55
C ASN A 149 -9.44 -13.04 -11.41
N CYS A 150 -8.74 -12.54 -10.38
CA CYS A 150 -8.36 -13.34 -9.21
C CYS A 150 -9.61 -13.84 -8.49
N GLY A 151 -9.65 -15.13 -8.15
CA GLY A 151 -10.87 -15.77 -7.66
C GLY A 151 -11.42 -15.22 -6.35
N PHE A 152 -10.56 -14.65 -5.50
CA PHE A 152 -10.90 -14.04 -4.21
C PHE A 152 -11.10 -12.52 -4.26
N CYS A 153 -10.77 -11.85 -5.37
CA CYS A 153 -10.65 -10.39 -5.38
C CYS A 153 -11.94 -9.74 -5.90
N ALA A 154 -12.52 -8.84 -5.12
CA ALA A 154 -13.68 -8.04 -5.53
C ALA A 154 -13.32 -6.72 -6.22
N ILE A 155 -12.05 -6.30 -6.23
CA ILE A 155 -11.59 -4.99 -6.75
C ILE A 155 -12.17 -4.66 -8.15
N PRO A 156 -12.17 -5.57 -9.14
CA PRO A 156 -12.69 -5.25 -10.47
C PRO A 156 -14.18 -4.87 -10.49
N SER A 157 -14.98 -5.29 -9.47
CA SER A 157 -16.41 -5.00 -9.44
C SER A 157 -16.75 -3.58 -9.00
N PHE A 158 -15.89 -2.93 -8.19
CA PHE A 158 -16.18 -1.61 -7.63
C PHE A 158 -15.13 -0.54 -7.96
N ARG A 159 -13.87 -0.91 -8.25
CA ARG A 159 -12.85 0.03 -8.76
C ARG A 159 -12.72 0.01 -10.29
N GLY A 160 -13.36 -0.97 -10.95
CA GLY A 160 -13.39 -1.08 -12.40
C GLY A 160 -12.10 -1.62 -13.04
N PRO A 161 -12.00 -1.56 -14.39
CA PRO A 161 -10.82 -2.01 -15.12
C PRO A 161 -9.61 -1.12 -14.86
N GLN A 162 -8.43 -1.61 -15.23
CA GLN A 162 -7.18 -0.86 -15.11
C GLN A 162 -7.28 0.49 -15.84
N ARG A 163 -6.93 1.57 -15.15
CA ARG A 163 -6.83 2.94 -15.68
C ARG A 163 -5.51 3.56 -15.27
N SER A 164 -4.55 3.61 -16.19
CA SER A 164 -3.22 4.16 -15.97
C SER A 164 -3.17 5.67 -16.20
N ARG A 165 -2.48 6.37 -15.30
CA ARG A 165 -2.27 7.82 -15.41
C ARG A 165 -1.26 8.18 -16.48
N ASP A 166 -1.26 9.46 -16.87
CA ASP A 166 -0.23 10.02 -17.74
C ASP A 166 1.11 10.14 -17.02
N VAL A 167 2.20 9.76 -17.69
CA VAL A 167 3.56 9.89 -17.17
C VAL A 167 3.85 11.34 -16.77
N ALA A 168 3.46 12.32 -17.60
CA ALA A 168 3.67 13.74 -17.31
C ALA A 168 2.93 14.20 -16.03
N SER A 169 1.71 13.70 -15.80
CA SER A 169 0.95 13.98 -14.57
C SER A 169 1.64 13.39 -13.34
N ILE A 170 2.10 12.13 -13.44
CA ILE A 170 2.83 11.46 -12.36
C ILE A 170 4.12 12.23 -12.03
N LEU A 171 4.91 12.59 -13.04
CA LEU A 171 6.17 13.29 -12.84
C LEU A 171 5.97 14.70 -12.28
N SER A 172 4.91 15.41 -12.69
CA SER A 172 4.54 16.70 -12.10
C SER A 172 4.14 16.55 -10.63
N GLU A 173 3.46 15.47 -10.26
CA GLU A 173 3.12 15.19 -8.87
C GLU A 173 4.36 14.83 -8.04
N VAL A 174 5.29 14.05 -8.58
CA VAL A 174 6.59 13.77 -7.94
C VAL A 174 7.30 15.08 -7.57
N ASP A 175 7.38 16.02 -8.52
CA ASP A 175 8.03 17.31 -8.30
C ASP A 175 7.33 18.15 -7.23
N GLN A 176 6.00 18.12 -7.18
CA GLN A 176 5.21 18.88 -6.20
C GLN A 176 5.32 18.34 -4.78
N LEU A 177 5.61 17.04 -4.62
CA LEU A 177 5.66 16.41 -3.30
C LEU A 177 6.93 16.73 -2.52
N GLU A 178 8.03 17.05 -3.20
CA GLU A 178 9.34 17.35 -2.62
C GLU A 178 9.87 16.26 -1.66
N ALA A 179 9.42 15.01 -1.84
CA ALA A 179 9.85 13.86 -1.05
C ALA A 179 11.19 13.29 -1.54
N LYS A 180 11.95 12.67 -0.61
CA LYS A 180 13.22 11.99 -0.89
C LYS A 180 13.02 10.57 -1.43
N GLU A 181 11.98 9.88 -0.95
CA GLU A 181 11.56 8.56 -1.41
C GLU A 181 10.15 8.63 -2.02
N ILE A 182 9.99 8.09 -3.23
CA ILE A 182 8.67 7.92 -3.86
C ILE A 182 8.32 6.44 -3.87
N VAL A 183 7.11 6.11 -3.41
CA VAL A 183 6.60 4.75 -3.40
C VAL A 183 5.44 4.63 -4.38
N LEU A 184 5.67 3.94 -5.49
CA LEU A 184 4.68 3.75 -6.54
C LEU A 184 3.69 2.65 -6.13
N VAL A 185 2.40 2.98 -6.17
CA VAL A 185 1.32 2.07 -5.78
C VAL A 185 0.25 1.98 -6.87
N ALA A 186 -0.34 0.79 -6.99
CA ALA A 186 -1.53 0.49 -7.78
C ALA A 186 -2.14 -0.83 -7.27
N GLN A 187 -3.24 -1.27 -7.84
CA GLN A 187 -3.79 -2.61 -7.58
C GLN A 187 -2.97 -3.70 -8.29
N ASP A 188 -2.51 -3.44 -9.51
CA ASP A 188 -1.51 -4.24 -10.22
C ASP A 188 -0.49 -3.29 -10.89
N LEU A 189 0.62 -3.06 -10.20
CA LEU A 189 1.61 -2.06 -10.60
C LEU A 189 2.31 -2.43 -11.92
N ALA A 190 2.62 -3.72 -12.09
CA ALA A 190 3.33 -4.22 -13.27
C ALA A 190 2.47 -4.18 -14.55
N SER A 191 1.15 -4.00 -14.42
CA SER A 191 0.23 -3.82 -15.53
C SER A 191 0.08 -2.36 -15.99
N TYR A 192 0.77 -1.41 -15.37
CA TYR A 192 0.74 -0.01 -15.79
C TYR A 192 0.99 0.14 -17.29
N GLY A 193 0.12 0.94 -17.93
CA GLY A 193 0.08 1.30 -19.34
C GLY A 193 -0.27 0.18 -20.33
N LYS A 194 -0.62 -1.02 -19.88
CA LYS A 194 -1.19 -2.06 -20.76
C LYS A 194 -2.57 -1.69 -21.30
N ASP A 195 -3.31 -0.85 -20.58
CA ASP A 195 -4.60 -0.27 -20.96
C ASP A 195 -4.47 0.86 -22.00
N ARG A 196 -3.26 1.41 -22.20
CA ARG A 196 -2.98 2.54 -23.11
C ARG A 196 -1.74 2.29 -23.99
N PRO A 197 -1.69 1.18 -24.75
CA PRO A 197 -0.48 0.76 -25.46
C PRO A 197 -0.02 1.74 -26.55
N ASP A 198 -0.96 2.42 -27.22
CA ASP A 198 -0.64 3.37 -28.30
C ASP A 198 -0.08 4.70 -27.77
N GLU A 199 -0.42 5.06 -26.53
CA GLU A 199 -0.06 6.35 -25.92
C GLU A 199 1.18 6.23 -25.01
N LEU A 200 1.27 5.14 -24.24
CA LEU A 200 2.34 4.91 -23.26
C LEU A 200 3.42 3.94 -23.75
N GLY A 201 3.14 3.16 -24.81
CA GLY A 201 4.04 2.16 -25.36
C GLY A 201 4.08 0.84 -24.57
N ALA A 202 4.56 -0.22 -25.22
CA ALA A 202 4.81 -1.50 -24.58
C ALA A 202 5.95 -1.39 -23.54
N GLY A 203 5.77 -1.99 -22.36
CA GLY A 203 6.77 -1.93 -21.28
C GLY A 203 6.84 -0.59 -20.54
N SER A 204 5.77 0.20 -20.60
CA SER A 204 5.67 1.55 -20.03
C SER A 204 6.01 1.66 -18.54
N ILE A 205 5.80 0.60 -17.73
CA ILE A 205 6.20 0.60 -16.32
C ILE A 205 7.71 0.79 -16.14
N VAL A 206 8.54 0.17 -16.98
CA VAL A 206 10.02 0.31 -16.90
C VAL A 206 10.41 1.76 -17.20
N GLY A 207 9.83 2.35 -18.25
CA GLY A 207 10.06 3.74 -18.61
C GLY A 207 9.62 4.72 -17.51
N LEU A 208 8.47 4.45 -16.88
CA LEU A 208 7.98 5.25 -15.76
C LEU A 208 8.92 5.15 -14.56
N VAL A 209 9.32 3.94 -14.14
CA VAL A 209 10.22 3.72 -13.00
C VAL A 209 11.53 4.47 -13.20
N ASN A 210 12.14 4.36 -14.38
CA ASN A 210 13.36 5.10 -14.71
C ASN A 210 13.14 6.61 -14.66
N SER A 211 11.99 7.10 -15.15
CA SER A 211 11.69 8.54 -15.16
C SER A 211 11.51 9.11 -13.75
N VAL A 212 10.88 8.35 -12.85
CA VAL A 212 10.72 8.73 -11.43
C VAL A 212 12.05 8.64 -10.70
N ALA A 213 12.81 7.56 -10.90
CA ALA A 213 14.12 7.36 -10.27
C ALA A 213 15.15 8.44 -10.66
N ASN A 214 15.00 9.08 -11.82
CA ASN A 214 15.83 10.22 -12.21
C ASN A 214 15.48 11.53 -11.47
N LYS A 215 14.33 11.60 -10.79
CA LYS A 215 13.87 12.79 -10.06
C LYS A 215 14.10 12.71 -8.55
N VAL A 216 14.13 11.50 -7.99
CA VAL A 216 14.21 11.28 -6.54
C VAL A 216 15.27 10.25 -6.18
N LYS A 217 15.81 10.35 -4.96
CA LYS A 217 16.93 9.51 -4.52
C LYS A 217 16.54 8.04 -4.36
N ARG A 218 15.29 7.77 -3.98
CA ARG A 218 14.76 6.42 -3.78
C ARG A 218 13.41 6.29 -4.48
N THR A 219 13.25 5.23 -5.28
CA THR A 219 11.96 4.86 -5.87
C THR A 219 11.63 3.42 -5.51
N ARG A 220 10.54 3.21 -4.78
CA ARG A 220 10.05 1.90 -4.36
C ARG A 220 8.80 1.52 -5.14
N LEU A 221 8.62 0.23 -5.37
CA LEU A 221 7.45 -0.33 -6.03
C LEU A 221 6.75 -1.30 -5.08
N LEU A 222 5.45 -1.17 -4.93
CA LEU A 222 4.61 -2.11 -4.17
C LEU A 222 3.60 -2.79 -5.09
N TYR A 223 3.07 -3.94 -4.65
CA TYR A 223 2.01 -4.69 -5.32
C TYR A 223 2.41 -5.22 -6.71
N LEU A 224 3.56 -5.90 -6.78
CA LEU A 224 4.04 -6.52 -8.01
C LEU A 224 3.39 -7.89 -8.22
N TYR A 225 2.72 -8.05 -9.36
CA TYR A 225 2.20 -9.36 -9.77
C TYR A 225 3.33 -10.20 -10.40
N PRO A 226 3.59 -11.43 -9.92
CA PRO A 226 4.80 -12.18 -10.26
C PRO A 226 4.93 -12.55 -11.74
N SER A 227 3.82 -12.70 -12.49
CA SER A 227 3.89 -13.05 -13.92
C SER A 227 4.41 -11.93 -14.81
N ASP A 228 4.30 -10.67 -14.37
CA ASP A 228 4.74 -9.51 -15.15
C ASP A 228 6.10 -8.96 -14.71
N LEU A 229 6.75 -9.66 -13.76
CA LEU A 229 8.09 -9.34 -13.32
C LEU A 229 9.13 -9.80 -14.35
N SER A 230 9.29 -9.00 -15.40
CA SER A 230 10.31 -9.19 -16.43
C SER A 230 11.71 -8.86 -15.91
N ASP A 231 12.75 -9.40 -16.56
CA ASP A 231 14.14 -9.10 -16.20
C ASP A 231 14.45 -7.60 -16.36
N ALA A 232 13.90 -6.93 -17.39
CA ALA A 232 14.05 -5.49 -17.56
C ALA A 232 13.43 -4.68 -16.40
N LEU A 233 12.32 -5.15 -15.82
CA LEU A 233 11.72 -4.52 -14.65
C LEU A 233 12.55 -4.78 -13.39
N ILE A 234 13.11 -5.98 -13.23
CA ILE A 234 14.02 -6.30 -12.11
C ILE A 234 15.23 -5.37 -12.15
N ASP A 235 15.87 -5.24 -13.31
CA ASP A 235 17.04 -4.38 -13.49
C ASP A 235 16.71 -2.91 -13.21
N ALA A 236 15.53 -2.45 -13.65
CA ALA A 236 15.06 -1.09 -13.37
C ALA A 236 14.80 -0.85 -11.88
N ILE A 237 14.21 -1.81 -11.16
CA ILE A 237 14.01 -1.74 -9.70
C ILE A 237 15.36 -1.66 -8.98
N CYS A 238 16.33 -2.51 -9.34
CA CYS A 238 17.65 -2.46 -8.71
C CYS A 238 18.35 -1.10 -8.95
N ALA A 239 18.15 -0.51 -10.13
CA ALA A 239 18.73 0.79 -10.48
C ALA A 239 18.13 1.98 -9.71
N THR A 240 16.98 1.82 -9.02
CA THR A 240 16.37 2.91 -8.23
C THR A 240 17.08 3.17 -6.89
N GLY A 241 18.05 2.34 -6.53
CA GLY A 241 18.66 2.34 -5.20
C GLY A 241 17.78 1.69 -4.13
N VAL A 242 16.64 1.11 -4.51
CA VAL A 242 15.72 0.39 -3.61
C VAL A 242 15.39 -0.97 -4.21
N PRO A 243 16.30 -1.96 -4.09
CA PRO A 243 16.04 -3.32 -4.53
C PRO A 243 15.06 -4.02 -3.57
N TYR A 244 13.81 -3.63 -3.62
CA TYR A 244 12.73 -4.12 -2.77
C TYR A 244 11.61 -4.68 -3.65
N PHE A 245 11.28 -5.94 -3.43
CA PHE A 245 10.33 -6.68 -4.26
C PHE A 245 9.14 -7.14 -3.42
N ASP A 246 8.04 -6.39 -3.48
CA ASP A 246 6.74 -6.77 -2.90
C ASP A 246 5.94 -7.62 -3.88
N LEU A 247 6.11 -8.94 -3.77
CA LEU A 247 5.53 -9.93 -4.66
C LEU A 247 4.21 -10.42 -4.09
N SER A 248 3.10 -10.10 -4.76
CA SER A 248 1.80 -10.64 -4.37
C SER A 248 1.69 -12.10 -4.80
N LEU A 249 2.16 -13.07 -4.00
CA LEU A 249 2.17 -14.50 -4.36
C LEU A 249 0.88 -15.26 -4.01
N GLN A 250 0.14 -14.82 -2.98
CA GLN A 250 -1.12 -15.39 -2.47
C GLN A 250 -1.07 -16.86 -2.01
N HIS A 251 -0.43 -17.76 -2.75
CA HIS A 251 -0.23 -19.17 -2.41
C HIS A 251 0.93 -19.73 -3.26
N VAL A 252 1.30 -20.99 -3.09
CA VAL A 252 2.42 -21.63 -3.83
C VAL A 252 2.05 -22.96 -4.50
N SER A 253 1.11 -23.71 -3.94
CA SER A 253 0.58 -24.92 -4.59
C SER A 253 -0.05 -24.59 -5.94
N LYS A 254 0.38 -25.32 -6.98
CA LYS A 254 -0.04 -25.11 -8.37
C LYS A 254 -1.53 -25.36 -8.59
N SER A 255 -2.06 -26.44 -8.02
CA SER A 255 -3.49 -26.76 -8.07
C SER A 255 -4.31 -25.69 -7.36
N HIS A 256 -3.81 -25.24 -6.20
CA HIS A 256 -4.48 -24.24 -5.39
C HIS A 256 -4.49 -22.87 -6.06
N LEU A 257 -3.34 -22.41 -6.58
CA LEU A 257 -3.22 -21.16 -7.35
C LEU A 257 -4.14 -21.14 -8.57
N ARG A 258 -4.24 -22.26 -9.31
CA ARG A 258 -5.18 -22.37 -10.44
C ARG A 258 -6.62 -22.19 -10.00
N ARG A 259 -7.01 -22.75 -8.85
CA ARG A 259 -8.33 -22.58 -8.26
C ARG A 259 -8.59 -21.11 -7.88
N MET A 260 -7.59 -20.43 -7.35
CA MET A 260 -7.59 -18.98 -7.12
C MET A 260 -7.54 -18.14 -8.42
N ARG A 261 -7.53 -18.78 -9.60
CA ARG A 261 -7.36 -18.15 -10.92
C ARG A 261 -6.07 -17.35 -11.06
N ARG A 262 -5.00 -17.83 -10.41
CA ARG A 262 -3.68 -17.22 -10.42
C ARG A 262 -2.69 -18.03 -11.27
N TRP A 263 -1.66 -17.32 -11.68
CA TRP A 263 -0.53 -17.89 -12.42
C TRP A 263 0.60 -18.24 -11.44
N GLY A 264 1.34 -19.30 -11.75
CA GLY A 264 2.58 -19.66 -11.07
C GLY A 264 2.46 -20.92 -10.22
N ASP A 265 3.55 -21.21 -9.53
CA ASP A 265 3.73 -22.28 -8.56
C ASP A 265 5.00 -21.99 -7.74
N GLY A 266 5.17 -22.69 -6.62
CA GLY A 266 6.28 -22.48 -5.69
C GLY A 266 7.66 -22.57 -6.36
N GLU A 267 7.87 -23.55 -7.24
CA GLU A 267 9.14 -23.73 -7.95
C GLU A 267 9.46 -22.50 -8.83
N ARG A 268 8.49 -22.00 -9.61
CA ARG A 268 8.67 -20.79 -10.42
C ARG A 268 8.98 -19.56 -9.57
N PHE A 269 8.30 -19.41 -8.45
CA PHE A 269 8.52 -18.28 -7.56
C PHE A 269 9.90 -18.35 -6.89
N LEU A 270 10.32 -19.52 -6.40
CA LEU A 270 11.66 -19.75 -5.84
C LEU A 270 12.77 -19.47 -6.84
N ASN A 271 12.63 -19.98 -8.07
CA ASN A 271 13.58 -19.72 -9.15
C ASN A 271 13.70 -18.21 -9.40
N ARG A 272 12.58 -17.50 -9.48
CA ARG A 272 12.58 -16.06 -9.71
C ARG A 272 13.22 -15.28 -8.56
N ILE A 273 12.89 -15.61 -7.30
CA ILE A 273 13.49 -14.98 -6.11
C ILE A 273 15.00 -15.25 -6.08
N THR A 274 15.41 -16.48 -6.39
CA THR A 274 16.82 -16.88 -6.44
C THR A 274 17.58 -16.10 -7.52
N ASP A 275 16.99 -15.92 -8.70
CA ASP A 275 17.61 -15.15 -9.78
C ASP A 275 17.74 -13.67 -9.43
N ILE A 276 16.76 -13.08 -8.74
CA ILE A 276 16.86 -11.70 -8.24
C ILE A 276 17.99 -11.59 -7.22
N ARG A 277 18.06 -12.48 -6.23
CA ARG A 277 19.14 -12.47 -5.22
C ARG A 277 20.53 -12.71 -5.78
N LYS A 278 20.65 -13.46 -6.88
CA LYS A 278 21.93 -13.60 -7.61
C LYS A 278 22.36 -12.30 -8.28
N ARG A 279 21.40 -11.51 -8.79
CA ARG A 279 21.65 -10.21 -9.43
C ARG A 279 21.94 -9.13 -8.39
N GLU A 280 21.15 -9.11 -7.32
CA GLU A 280 21.23 -8.13 -6.24
C GLU A 280 21.13 -8.86 -4.88
N PRO A 281 22.26 -9.21 -4.25
CA PRO A 281 22.30 -9.94 -2.99
C PRO A 281 21.64 -9.20 -1.82
N ASP A 282 21.62 -7.85 -1.86
CA ASP A 282 20.99 -7.03 -0.83
C ASP A 282 19.49 -6.81 -1.08
N ALA A 283 18.89 -7.46 -2.08
CA ALA A 283 17.48 -7.34 -2.39
C ALA A 283 16.58 -7.82 -1.24
N ALA A 284 15.67 -6.96 -0.80
CA ALA A 284 14.64 -7.29 0.17
C ALA A 284 13.41 -7.87 -0.53
N MET A 285 12.86 -8.93 0.05
CA MET A 285 11.75 -9.69 -0.51
C MET A 285 10.56 -9.65 0.44
N ARG A 286 9.43 -9.19 -0.07
CA ARG A 286 8.15 -9.21 0.64
C ARG A 286 7.11 -10.02 -0.13
N SER A 287 6.26 -10.74 0.60
CA SER A 287 5.10 -11.39 0.02
C SER A 287 3.91 -11.37 0.97
N ASN A 288 2.75 -11.76 0.45
CA ASN A 288 1.56 -12.05 1.22
C ASN A 288 0.91 -13.35 0.73
N PHE A 289 0.26 -14.05 1.67
CA PHE A 289 -0.40 -15.33 1.44
C PHE A 289 -1.80 -15.34 2.05
N ILE A 290 -2.73 -15.98 1.34
CA ILE A 290 -4.09 -16.22 1.79
C ILE A 290 -4.18 -17.69 2.17
N VAL A 291 -4.54 -17.94 3.43
CA VAL A 291 -4.72 -19.27 4.00
C VAL A 291 -6.20 -19.59 4.09
N GLY A 292 -6.59 -20.81 3.70
CA GLY A 292 -7.96 -21.29 3.82
C GLY A 292 -8.88 -20.94 2.67
N TYR A 293 -8.32 -20.58 1.50
CA TYR A 293 -9.14 -20.43 0.29
C TYR A 293 -9.84 -21.77 -0.03
N PRO A 294 -11.12 -21.76 -0.51
CA PRO A 294 -11.91 -22.97 -0.60
C PRO A 294 -11.21 -24.11 -1.36
N GLY A 295 -11.12 -25.28 -0.73
CA GLY A 295 -10.42 -26.47 -1.24
C GLY A 295 -8.92 -26.54 -0.92
N GLU A 296 -8.41 -25.75 0.03
CA GLU A 296 -7.03 -25.87 0.54
C GLU A 296 -6.84 -27.14 1.37
N THR A 297 -5.95 -28.01 0.92
CA THR A 297 -5.64 -29.29 1.57
C THR A 297 -4.43 -29.17 2.52
N GLU A 298 -4.19 -30.19 3.33
CA GLU A 298 -2.99 -30.28 4.18
C GLU A 298 -1.70 -30.26 3.34
N GLU A 299 -1.67 -31.00 2.24
CA GLU A 299 -0.54 -30.99 1.28
C GLU A 299 -0.30 -29.61 0.66
N ASP A 300 -1.36 -28.83 0.39
CA ASP A 300 -1.20 -27.45 -0.11
C ASP A 300 -0.53 -26.54 0.95
N HIS A 301 -0.88 -26.72 2.22
CA HIS A 301 -0.31 -26.01 3.36
C HIS A 301 1.15 -26.44 3.63
N ASP A 302 1.45 -27.73 3.55
CA ASP A 302 2.82 -28.25 3.66
C ASP A 302 3.73 -27.68 2.57
N GLN A 303 3.24 -27.56 1.34
CA GLN A 303 3.98 -26.89 0.26
C GLN A 303 4.23 -25.42 0.57
N LEU A 304 3.28 -24.73 1.22
CA LEU A 304 3.45 -23.34 1.64
C LEU A 304 4.49 -23.19 2.75
N LEU A 305 4.45 -24.04 3.78
CA LEU A 305 5.47 -24.08 4.84
C LEU A 305 6.87 -24.32 4.26
N ASN A 306 7.00 -25.33 3.40
CA ASN A 306 8.27 -25.64 2.74
C ASN A 306 8.77 -24.47 1.89
N PHE A 307 7.88 -23.82 1.13
CA PHE A 307 8.23 -22.64 0.35
C PHE A 307 8.70 -21.48 1.23
N VAL A 308 8.00 -21.15 2.32
CA VAL A 308 8.39 -20.04 3.21
C VAL A 308 9.78 -20.32 3.79
N ASN A 309 10.02 -21.55 4.24
CA ASN A 309 11.33 -21.99 4.73
C ASN A 309 12.43 -21.96 3.66
N GLU A 310 12.16 -22.25 2.40
CA GLU A 310 13.17 -22.20 1.34
C GLU A 310 13.39 -20.77 0.81
N ALA A 311 12.30 -20.03 0.62
CA ALA A 311 12.30 -18.69 0.07
C ALA A 311 12.94 -17.67 1.02
N GLN A 312 12.91 -17.90 2.35
CA GLN A 312 13.60 -17.06 3.33
C GLN A 312 13.33 -15.56 3.12
N LEU A 313 12.06 -15.21 2.93
CA LEU A 313 11.59 -13.86 2.63
C LEU A 313 11.82 -12.94 3.83
N ASP A 314 12.18 -11.68 3.57
CA ASP A 314 12.41 -10.69 4.63
C ASP A 314 11.10 -10.34 5.35
N TRP A 315 10.00 -10.27 4.60
CA TRP A 315 8.69 -9.89 5.13
C TRP A 315 7.58 -10.79 4.54
N CYS A 316 6.72 -11.37 5.39
CA CYS A 316 5.52 -12.05 4.93
C CYS A 316 4.28 -11.66 5.74
N GLY A 317 3.20 -11.35 5.02
CA GLY A 317 1.85 -11.27 5.61
C GLY A 317 1.07 -12.56 5.37
N PHE A 318 0.39 -13.06 6.40
CA PHE A 318 -0.54 -14.20 6.29
C PHE A 318 -1.94 -13.74 6.68
N PHE A 319 -2.89 -13.97 5.78
CA PHE A 319 -4.27 -13.52 5.91
C PHE A 319 -5.22 -14.71 5.79
N SER A 320 -6.21 -14.78 6.68
CA SER A 320 -7.31 -15.74 6.52
C SER A 320 -8.12 -15.38 5.28
N PHE A 321 -8.55 -16.40 4.54
CA PHE A 321 -9.49 -16.19 3.44
C PHE A 321 -10.80 -15.61 3.97
N SER A 322 -11.17 -14.43 3.45
CA SER A 322 -12.45 -13.79 3.73
C SER A 322 -13.35 -13.91 2.49
N PRO A 323 -14.53 -14.55 2.60
CA PRO A 323 -15.45 -14.68 1.47
C PRO A 323 -16.13 -13.34 1.18
N GLU A 324 -15.89 -12.82 -0.02
CA GLU A 324 -16.38 -11.52 -0.44
C GLU A 324 -17.51 -11.64 -1.48
N GLU A 325 -18.56 -10.84 -1.35
CA GLU A 325 -19.68 -10.81 -2.30
C GLU A 325 -19.23 -10.45 -3.72
N GLY A 326 -19.79 -11.15 -4.71
CA GLY A 326 -19.46 -10.99 -6.12
C GLY A 326 -18.17 -11.68 -6.56
N THR A 327 -17.42 -12.33 -5.66
CA THR A 327 -16.19 -13.07 -6.01
C THR A 327 -16.48 -14.50 -6.45
N HIS A 328 -15.58 -15.07 -7.26
CA HIS A 328 -15.69 -16.47 -7.67
C HIS A 328 -15.62 -17.43 -6.48
N ALA A 329 -14.76 -17.11 -5.50
CA ALA A 329 -14.51 -17.92 -4.32
C ALA A 329 -15.76 -18.19 -3.50
N LEU A 330 -16.69 -17.23 -3.43
CA LEU A 330 -17.94 -17.36 -2.67
C LEU A 330 -18.78 -18.57 -3.12
N SER A 331 -18.73 -18.88 -4.41
CA SER A 331 -19.48 -19.98 -5.06
C SER A 331 -18.81 -21.35 -4.95
N LEU A 332 -17.56 -21.42 -4.47
CA LEU A 332 -16.82 -22.68 -4.42
C LEU A 332 -17.27 -23.55 -3.24
N PRO A 333 -17.32 -24.89 -3.42
CA PRO A 333 -17.49 -25.84 -2.32
C PRO A 333 -16.20 -25.93 -1.48
N ASP A 334 -16.23 -26.76 -0.44
CA ASP A 334 -15.06 -27.14 0.36
C ASP A 334 -14.44 -25.98 1.14
N ARG A 335 -15.27 -25.23 1.88
CA ARG A 335 -14.79 -24.16 2.76
C ARG A 335 -13.92 -24.73 3.89
N VAL A 336 -12.82 -24.05 4.16
CA VAL A 336 -11.93 -24.39 5.27
C VAL A 336 -12.48 -23.77 6.56
N PRO A 337 -12.61 -24.53 7.66
CA PRO A 337 -13.06 -23.99 8.94
C PRO A 337 -12.10 -22.92 9.47
N GLU A 338 -12.64 -21.87 10.08
CA GLU A 338 -11.87 -20.75 10.63
C GLU A 338 -10.81 -21.20 11.65
N SER A 339 -11.15 -22.18 12.49
CA SER A 339 -10.20 -22.75 13.45
C SER A 339 -8.96 -23.33 12.77
N LEU A 340 -9.13 -24.00 11.63
CA LEU A 340 -8.03 -24.59 10.86
C LEU A 340 -7.23 -23.51 10.13
N MET A 341 -7.88 -22.44 9.63
CA MET A 341 -7.17 -21.30 9.05
C MET A 341 -6.26 -20.64 10.10
N ASN A 342 -6.78 -20.43 11.32
CA ASN A 342 -6.03 -19.82 12.41
C ASN A 342 -4.85 -20.69 12.88
N GLU A 343 -5.03 -22.01 12.94
CA GLU A 343 -3.95 -22.96 13.22
C GLU A 343 -2.83 -22.88 12.17
N ARG A 344 -3.19 -22.97 10.88
CA ARG A 344 -2.25 -22.85 9.77
C ARG A 344 -1.50 -21.51 9.75
N ILE A 345 -2.21 -20.41 10.03
CA ILE A 345 -1.59 -19.08 10.12
C ILE A 345 -0.64 -18.99 11.30
N ALA A 346 -0.97 -19.58 12.45
CA ALA A 346 -0.08 -19.59 13.61
C ALA A 346 1.25 -20.31 13.29
N GLU A 347 1.19 -21.47 12.63
CA GLU A 347 2.38 -22.20 12.18
C GLU A 347 3.25 -21.37 11.21
N LEU A 348 2.62 -20.75 10.21
CA LEU A 348 3.31 -19.90 9.24
C LEU A 348 3.95 -18.67 9.88
N ARG A 349 3.26 -18.05 10.85
CA ARG A 349 3.77 -16.90 11.61
C ARG A 349 4.97 -17.28 12.46
N GLU A 350 4.91 -18.37 13.22
CA GLU A 350 6.03 -18.84 14.04
C GLU A 350 7.29 -19.09 13.19
N MET A 351 7.12 -19.72 12.02
CA MET A 351 8.20 -19.91 11.07
C MET A 351 8.73 -18.59 10.52
N GLN A 352 7.85 -17.69 10.07
CA GLN A 352 8.26 -16.41 9.51
C GLN A 352 8.93 -15.51 10.55
N ASP A 353 8.47 -15.48 11.79
CA ASP A 353 9.07 -14.67 12.86
C ASP A 353 10.54 -15.08 13.07
N THR A 354 10.82 -16.38 13.04
CA THR A 354 12.18 -16.93 13.11
C THR A 354 13.02 -16.50 11.91
N ILE A 355 12.45 -16.54 10.70
CA ILE A 355 13.13 -16.11 9.47
C ILE A 355 13.45 -14.62 9.50
N THR A 356 12.45 -13.79 9.84
CA THR A 356 12.59 -12.33 9.94
C THR A 356 13.66 -12.00 10.97
N ALA A 357 13.57 -12.52 12.20
CA ALA A 357 14.56 -12.25 13.25
C ALA A 357 15.99 -12.58 12.79
N ARG A 358 16.20 -13.76 12.20
CA ARG A 358 17.52 -14.15 11.67
C ARG A 358 18.02 -13.22 10.57
N ARG A 359 17.13 -12.80 9.65
CA ARG A 359 17.48 -11.84 8.58
C ARG A 359 17.83 -10.47 9.13
N ARG A 360 17.24 -10.06 10.25
CA ARG A 360 17.60 -8.82 10.97
C ARG A 360 18.93 -8.98 11.69
N ASP A 361 19.17 -10.11 12.35
CA ASP A 361 20.44 -10.42 13.00
C ASP A 361 21.62 -10.41 12.02
N ASP A 362 21.42 -10.91 10.79
CA ASP A 362 22.41 -10.87 9.71
C ASP A 362 22.85 -9.44 9.32
N LEU A 363 22.11 -8.41 9.75
CA LEU A 363 22.44 -7.00 9.52
C LEU A 363 23.28 -6.39 10.65
N ILE A 364 23.39 -7.05 11.81
CA ILE A 364 24.19 -6.56 12.94
C ILE A 364 25.67 -6.44 12.54
N GLY A 365 26.28 -5.30 12.84
CA GLY A 365 27.63 -4.92 12.45
C GLY A 365 27.77 -4.43 11.00
N ARG A 366 26.68 -4.38 10.22
CA ARG A 366 26.69 -3.75 8.89
C ARG A 366 26.39 -2.26 8.99
N THR A 367 27.02 -1.47 8.13
CA THR A 367 26.63 -0.08 7.90
C THR A 367 25.54 -0.02 6.84
N LEU A 368 24.40 0.57 7.18
CA LEU A 368 23.26 0.77 6.28
C LEU A 368 23.06 2.26 5.99
N ASN A 369 22.69 2.55 4.75
CA ASN A 369 22.21 3.87 4.37
C ASN A 369 20.72 3.98 4.72
N VAL A 370 20.36 4.95 5.55
CA VAL A 370 18.99 5.12 6.06
C VAL A 370 18.45 6.51 5.74
N LEU A 371 17.14 6.59 5.49
CA LEU A 371 16.38 7.83 5.43
C LEU A 371 15.78 8.08 6.81
N ILE A 372 16.01 9.26 7.38
CA ILE A 372 15.42 9.63 8.67
C ILE A 372 13.98 10.08 8.42
N ASP A 373 13.02 9.32 8.92
CA ASP A 373 11.59 9.57 8.70
C ASP A 373 11.01 10.50 9.75
N GLU A 374 11.38 10.27 11.02
CA GLU A 374 10.97 11.02 12.20
C GLU A 374 12.12 11.11 13.21
N PRO A 375 12.07 12.00 14.21
CA PRO A 375 13.09 12.04 15.25
C PRO A 375 13.27 10.67 15.91
N GLY A 376 14.47 10.10 15.76
CA GLY A 376 14.82 8.79 16.33
C GLY A 376 14.39 7.57 15.51
N VAL A 377 13.72 7.77 14.37
CA VAL A 377 13.20 6.68 13.51
C VAL A 377 13.66 6.85 12.08
N ALA A 378 14.22 5.78 11.51
CA ALA A 378 14.75 5.75 10.16
C ALA A 378 14.40 4.44 9.43
N ARG A 379 14.57 4.43 8.10
CA ARG A 379 14.40 3.24 7.25
C ARG A 379 15.51 3.10 6.22
N SER A 380 15.97 1.87 6.00
CA SER A 380 16.84 1.54 4.89
C SER A 380 16.02 1.28 3.62
N HIS A 381 16.65 0.74 2.56
CA HIS A 381 15.89 0.28 1.41
C HIS A 381 15.04 -0.96 1.71
N ARG A 382 15.32 -1.68 2.80
CA ARG A 382 14.66 -2.95 3.13
C ARG A 382 13.30 -2.79 3.78
N GLU A 383 12.97 -1.61 4.32
CA GLU A 383 11.73 -1.32 5.02
C GLU A 383 10.83 -0.39 4.18
N ALA A 384 9.63 -0.86 3.83
CA ALA A 384 8.58 0.01 3.29
C ALA A 384 7.98 0.89 4.41
N PRO A 385 7.65 2.17 4.11
CA PRO A 385 7.06 3.06 5.10
C PRO A 385 5.74 2.48 5.65
N GLU A 386 5.51 2.61 6.96
CA GLU A 386 4.26 2.21 7.66
C GLU A 386 3.86 0.72 7.57
N ILE A 387 4.63 -0.12 6.86
CA ILE A 387 4.24 -1.51 6.57
C ILE A 387 5.20 -2.51 7.21
N ASP A 388 6.50 -2.26 7.09
CA ASP A 388 7.55 -3.16 7.60
C ASP A 388 8.12 -2.62 8.94
N GLY A 389 9.23 -3.19 9.41
CA GLY A 389 9.90 -2.72 10.63
C GLY A 389 10.57 -1.34 10.49
N VAL A 390 11.13 -0.85 11.60
CA VAL A 390 11.86 0.43 11.65
C VAL A 390 13.30 0.26 12.13
N ILE A 391 14.11 1.30 11.94
CA ILE A 391 15.47 1.39 12.48
C ILE A 391 15.50 2.54 13.48
N HIS A 392 15.73 2.23 14.75
CA HIS A 392 15.91 3.22 15.80
C HIS A 392 17.30 3.86 15.69
N VAL A 393 17.34 5.18 15.64
CA VAL A 393 18.54 6.00 15.48
C VAL A 393 18.56 7.13 16.51
N SER A 394 19.61 7.95 16.52
CA SER A 394 19.66 9.13 17.39
C SER A 394 18.60 10.17 16.98
N GLU A 395 17.88 10.72 17.96
CA GLU A 395 16.95 11.86 17.78
C GLU A 395 17.63 13.14 17.30
N THR A 396 18.97 13.21 17.35
CA THR A 396 19.73 14.38 16.87
C THR A 396 19.89 14.43 15.35
N LEU A 397 19.55 13.35 14.66
CA LEU A 397 19.58 13.30 13.20
C LEU A 397 18.45 14.09 12.57
N GLU A 398 18.75 14.80 11.49
CA GLU A 398 17.78 15.65 10.81
C GLU A 398 16.81 14.82 9.96
N VAL A 399 15.51 15.03 10.19
CA VAL A 399 14.43 14.39 9.43
C VAL A 399 14.54 14.76 7.95
N GLY A 400 14.46 13.76 7.09
CA GLY A 400 14.54 13.91 5.63
C GLY A 400 15.95 13.94 5.05
N THR A 401 16.97 13.65 5.84
CA THR A 401 18.35 13.44 5.36
C THR A 401 18.70 11.96 5.25
N PHE A 402 19.74 11.64 4.48
CA PHE A 402 20.31 10.29 4.45
C PHE A 402 21.55 10.19 5.35
N ALA A 403 21.57 9.18 6.22
CA ALA A 403 22.70 8.90 7.10
C ALA A 403 23.22 7.48 6.89
N ASP A 404 24.53 7.29 7.03
CA ASP A 404 25.13 5.97 7.12
C ASP A 404 25.27 5.62 8.61
N VAL A 405 24.59 4.55 9.04
CA VAL A 405 24.50 4.11 10.45
C VAL A 405 24.93 2.66 10.60
N GLU A 406 25.58 2.30 11.70
CA GLU A 406 25.98 0.91 11.99
C GLU A 406 24.90 0.23 12.83
N ILE A 407 24.42 -0.94 12.39
CA ILE A 407 23.43 -1.70 13.15
C ILE A 407 24.10 -2.38 14.33
N ALA A 408 23.67 -2.07 15.54
CA ALA A 408 24.23 -2.61 16.78
C ALA A 408 23.42 -3.80 17.30
N ASP A 409 22.10 -3.80 17.08
CA ASP A 409 21.20 -4.79 17.65
C ASP A 409 19.93 -4.95 16.82
N ALA A 410 19.19 -6.03 17.06
CA ALA A 410 17.91 -6.33 16.43
C ALA A 410 16.88 -6.76 17.50
N MET A 411 15.66 -6.24 17.38
CA MET A 411 14.53 -6.56 18.26
C MET A 411 13.36 -7.06 17.42
N GLY A 412 13.36 -8.36 17.09
CA GLY A 412 12.34 -8.93 16.20
C GLY A 412 12.44 -8.31 14.80
N PRO A 413 11.42 -7.58 14.31
CA PRO A 413 11.47 -6.91 13.00
C PRO A 413 12.28 -5.59 13.01
N ASP A 414 12.49 -4.98 14.18
CA ASP A 414 13.11 -3.66 14.31
C ASP A 414 14.62 -3.75 14.54
N LEU A 415 15.36 -2.71 14.16
CA LEU A 415 16.80 -2.61 14.38
C LEU A 415 17.14 -1.43 15.28
N ILE A 416 18.28 -1.53 15.96
CA ILE A 416 18.89 -0.44 16.71
C ILE A 416 20.22 -0.12 16.05
N ALA A 417 20.42 1.13 15.67
CA ALA A 417 21.66 1.60 15.10
C ALA A 417 22.43 2.54 16.05
N VAL A 418 23.75 2.52 15.93
CA VAL A 418 24.67 3.40 16.65
C VAL A 418 25.60 4.13 15.69
N GLY A 419 26.01 5.33 16.11
CA GLY A 419 26.82 6.21 15.28
C GLY A 419 26.02 6.82 14.12
N ALA A 420 26.50 7.96 13.65
CA ALA A 420 26.02 8.55 12.42
C ALA A 420 27.17 9.29 11.75
N SER A 421 27.41 8.97 10.48
CA SER A 421 28.19 9.82 9.59
C SER A 421 27.27 10.33 8.49
N PRO A 422 27.45 11.58 8.02
CA PRO A 422 26.76 12.04 6.81
C PRO A 422 27.01 11.05 5.68
N SER A 423 25.96 10.68 4.94
CA SER A 423 26.14 9.65 3.92
C SER A 423 27.18 10.09 2.89
N SER A 424 28.14 9.21 2.62
CA SER A 424 29.20 9.46 1.62
C SER A 424 28.64 9.72 0.21
N LYS A 425 27.39 9.32 -0.06
CA LYS A 425 26.66 9.60 -1.32
C LYS A 425 26.08 11.01 -1.39
N GLU A 426 25.66 11.64 -0.29
CA GLU A 426 25.14 13.03 -0.31
C GLU A 426 26.25 14.04 -0.66
N LEU A 427 27.47 13.83 -0.13
CA LEU A 427 28.62 14.70 -0.38
C LEU A 427 29.04 14.76 -1.86
N LEU A 428 28.68 13.75 -2.67
CA LEU A 428 29.01 13.69 -4.10
C LEU A 428 27.95 14.35 -4.99
N ASP A 429 26.69 14.36 -4.56
CA ASP A 429 25.58 14.92 -5.33
C ASP A 429 25.37 16.42 -5.08
N ASP A 430 25.70 16.94 -3.90
CA ASP A 430 25.71 18.40 -3.63
C ASP A 430 26.93 19.12 -4.25
N ALA A 431 27.92 18.35 -4.72
CA ALA A 431 29.14 18.87 -5.35
C ALA A 431 29.05 18.95 -6.89
N ARG A 432 27.89 18.67 -7.50
CA ARG A 432 27.61 18.76 -8.94
C ARG A 432 26.42 19.66 -9.21
#